data_AF-A0A3P0NUX7-F1
#
_entry.id   AF-A0A3P0NUX7-F1
#
_cell.length_a   1.000
_cell.length_b   1.000
_cell.length_c   1.000
_cell.angle_alpha   90.00
_cell.angle_beta   90.00
_cell.angle_gamma   90.00
#
_symmetry.space_group_name_H-M   'P 1'
#
loop_
_entity.id
_entity.type
_entity.pdbx_description
1 polymer ?
#
loop_
_entity_poly.entity_id
_entity_poly.type
_entity_poly.pdbx_seq_one_letter_code
_entity_poly.pdbx_strand_id
1 'polypeptide(L)'
;MATFEAFVEYEINAGAAPFSVDLVNGIGVTPVQAMFTGDPPYQPAISDSRAWFDVTATLQVKRMPVVSFDVYEVLKQHTEQEIAAMSDPLHTFLHVQLPGPLRWD
;
A
#
# COMPACT_ATOMS: atom_id res chain seq x y z
N MET A 1 -22.49 -6.55 16.84
CA MET A 1 -22.53 -6.73 15.38
C MET A 1 -22.65 -5.35 14.78
N ALA A 2 -21.56 -4.79 14.27
CA ALA A 2 -21.65 -3.60 13.41
C ALA A 2 -21.96 -4.12 12.01
N THR A 3 -23.11 -3.75 11.44
CA THR A 3 -23.44 -4.10 10.05
C THR A 3 -22.65 -3.19 9.10
N PHE A 4 -22.50 -3.60 7.85
CA PHE A 4 -21.76 -2.83 6.85
C PHE A 4 -22.30 -1.40 6.70
N GLU A 5 -23.62 -1.22 6.83
CA GLU A 5 -24.25 0.10 6.78
C GLU A 5 -23.80 1.00 7.94
N ALA A 6 -23.63 0.45 9.14
CA ALA A 6 -23.14 1.22 10.28
C ALA A 6 -21.67 1.64 10.10
N PHE A 7 -20.83 0.79 9.50
CA PHE A 7 -19.47 1.16 9.12
C PHE A 7 -19.49 2.31 8.10
N VAL A 8 -20.31 2.20 7.04
CA VAL A 8 -20.42 3.23 6.01
C VAL A 8 -20.84 4.58 6.62
N GLU A 9 -21.86 4.59 7.47
CA GLU A 9 -22.39 5.82 8.06
C GLU A 9 -21.44 6.44 9.09
N TYR A 10 -20.92 5.64 10.03
CA TYR A 10 -20.24 6.19 11.21
C TYR A 10 -18.71 6.21 11.10
N GLU A 11 -18.10 5.28 10.36
CA GLU A 11 -16.63 5.16 10.29
C GLU A 11 -16.07 5.90 9.07
N ILE A 12 -16.82 5.97 7.97
CA ILE A 12 -16.35 6.61 6.72
C ILE A 12 -17.28 7.71 6.21
N ASN A 13 -18.25 8.16 7.01
CA ASN A 13 -19.13 9.30 6.72
C ASN A 13 -19.80 9.19 5.33
N ALA A 14 -20.46 8.06 5.08
CA ALA A 14 -21.05 7.66 3.81
C ALA A 14 -20.07 7.59 2.61
N GLY A 15 -18.76 7.64 2.89
CA GLY A 15 -17.70 7.82 1.88
C GLY A 15 -17.71 9.17 1.19
N ALA A 16 -18.39 10.18 1.77
CA ALA A 16 -18.37 11.56 1.29
C ALA A 16 -16.99 12.22 1.51
N ALA A 17 -16.21 11.70 2.46
CA ALA A 17 -14.83 12.10 2.71
C ALA A 17 -13.87 10.97 2.32
N PRO A 18 -12.66 11.29 1.83
CA PRO A 18 -11.65 10.28 1.62
C PRO A 18 -11.22 9.63 2.94
N PHE A 19 -11.26 8.30 3.01
CA PHE A 19 -10.90 7.49 4.18
C PHE A 19 -9.65 6.63 3.91
N SER A 20 -8.95 6.21 4.96
CA SER A 20 -7.77 5.35 4.82
C SER A 20 -8.18 3.89 4.82
N VAL A 21 -7.66 3.11 3.87
CA VAL A 21 -7.89 1.66 3.80
C VAL A 21 -6.64 0.95 3.33
N ASP A 22 -6.39 -0.22 3.93
CA ASP A 22 -5.30 -1.11 3.55
C ASP A 22 -5.75 -2.02 2.41
N LEU A 23 -5.15 -1.86 1.22
CA LEU A 23 -5.45 -2.69 0.06
C LEU A 23 -4.32 -3.67 -0.21
N VAL A 24 -4.68 -4.94 -0.40
CA VAL A 24 -3.76 -5.96 -0.91
C VAL A 24 -3.53 -5.68 -2.39
N ASN A 25 -2.27 -5.48 -2.75
CA ASN A 25 -1.81 -5.43 -4.13
C ASN A 25 -0.78 -6.55 -4.37
N GLY A 26 -0.35 -6.73 -5.62
CA GLY A 26 0.63 -7.78 -5.99
C GLY A 26 2.02 -7.66 -5.33
N ILE A 27 2.26 -6.64 -4.51
CA ILE A 27 3.53 -6.39 -3.80
C ILE A 27 3.33 -6.51 -2.27
N GLY A 28 2.11 -6.33 -1.76
CA GLY A 28 1.80 -6.43 -0.34
C GLY A 28 0.54 -5.65 0.04
N VAL A 29 0.37 -5.40 1.34
CA VAL A 29 -0.69 -4.53 1.85
C VAL A 29 -0.19 -3.09 1.84
N THR A 30 -0.92 -2.17 1.20
CA THR A 30 -0.54 -0.76 1.14
C THR A 30 -1.69 0.12 1.62
N PRO A 31 -1.44 1.05 2.56
CA PRO A 31 -2.44 2.03 2.95
C PRO A 31 -2.67 3.01 1.79
N VAL A 32 -3.94 3.19 1.42
CA VAL A 32 -4.36 4.18 0.42
C VAL A 32 -5.47 5.04 0.98
N GLN A 33 -5.57 6.25 0.43
CA GLN A 33 -6.76 7.07 0.64
C GLN A 33 -7.79 6.69 -0.42
N ALA A 34 -8.98 6.29 -0.01
CA ALA A 34 -10.07 5.84 -0.88
C ALA A 34 -11.32 6.71 -0.68
N MET A 35 -12.12 6.83 -1.73
CA MET A 35 -13.42 7.50 -1.71
C MET A 35 -14.41 6.72 -2.58
N PHE A 36 -15.67 6.59 -2.18
CA PHE A 36 -16.69 5.98 -3.03
C PHE A 36 -17.02 6.89 -4.21
N THR A 37 -17.30 6.26 -5.36
CA THR A 37 -17.62 6.98 -6.60
C THR A 37 -18.94 6.59 -7.23
N GLY A 38 -19.60 5.56 -6.71
CA GLY A 38 -20.91 5.11 -7.19
C GLY A 38 -22.07 5.84 -6.54
N ASP A 39 -23.21 5.88 -7.24
CA ASP A 39 -24.52 6.22 -6.68
C ASP A 39 -25.52 5.11 -7.07
N PRO A 40 -25.91 4.20 -6.16
CA PRO A 40 -25.53 4.15 -4.74
C PRO A 40 -24.05 3.79 -4.52
N PRO A 41 -23.45 4.18 -3.38
CA PRO A 41 -22.01 4.03 -3.11
C PRO A 41 -21.53 2.57 -3.02
N TYR A 42 -22.45 1.63 -2.77
CA TYR A 42 -22.19 0.19 -2.75
C TYR A 42 -23.43 -0.59 -3.19
N GLN A 43 -23.22 -1.85 -3.58
CA GLN A 43 -24.26 -2.79 -4.00
C GLN A 43 -24.15 -4.08 -3.18
N PRO A 44 -25.11 -4.36 -2.29
CA PRO A 44 -25.18 -5.63 -1.58
C PRO A 44 -25.86 -6.71 -2.44
N ALA A 45 -25.31 -7.92 -2.41
CA ALA A 45 -25.88 -9.12 -3.00
C ALA A 45 -25.91 -10.25 -1.96
N ILE A 46 -26.86 -11.17 -2.08
CA ILE A 46 -26.87 -12.39 -1.25
C ILE A 46 -25.79 -13.31 -1.78
N SER A 47 -24.86 -13.72 -0.91
CA SER A 47 -23.80 -14.66 -1.28
C SER A 47 -24.37 -16.04 -1.60
N ASP A 48 -23.71 -16.78 -2.48
CA ASP A 48 -24.10 -18.15 -2.86
C ASP A 48 -24.20 -19.10 -1.66
N SER A 49 -23.44 -18.83 -0.61
CA SER A 49 -23.47 -19.56 0.66
C SER A 49 -24.69 -19.26 1.54
N ARG A 50 -25.53 -18.27 1.17
CA ARG A 50 -26.74 -17.77 1.86
C ARG A 50 -26.57 -17.33 3.32
N ALA A 51 -25.38 -17.50 3.90
CA ALA A 51 -25.05 -17.10 5.26
C ALA A 51 -24.43 -15.69 5.33
N TRP A 52 -24.07 -15.11 4.19
CA TRP A 52 -23.33 -13.85 4.09
C TRP A 52 -23.91 -12.97 2.97
N PHE A 53 -23.63 -11.67 3.05
CA PHE A 53 -23.88 -10.72 1.98
C PHE A 53 -22.55 -10.34 1.34
N ASP A 54 -22.51 -10.36 0.01
CA ASP A 54 -21.39 -9.85 -0.76
C ASP A 54 -21.64 -8.37 -1.05
N VAL A 55 -20.74 -7.50 -0.59
CA VAL A 55 -20.85 -6.06 -0.84
C VAL A 55 -19.82 -5.64 -1.86
N THR A 56 -20.27 -5.10 -2.99
CA THR A 56 -19.41 -4.59 -4.06
C THR A 56 -19.46 -3.07 -4.10
N ALA A 57 -18.31 -2.42 -4.23
CA ALA A 57 -18.24 -0.96 -4.35
C ALA A 57 -17.09 -0.53 -5.26
N THR A 58 -17.21 0.65 -5.87
CA THR A 58 -16.17 1.25 -6.70
C THR A 58 -15.48 2.37 -5.95
N LEU A 59 -14.17 2.23 -5.76
CA LEU A 59 -13.33 3.15 -5.03
C LEU A 59 -12.42 3.93 -5.98
N GLN A 60 -12.40 5.25 -5.83
CA GLN A 60 -11.29 6.05 -6.32
C GLN A 60 -10.20 6.05 -5.26
N VAL A 61 -9.02 5.53 -5.62
CA VAL A 61 -7.87 5.45 -4.73
C VAL A 61 -6.83 6.49 -5.11
N LYS A 62 -6.36 7.23 -4.12
CA LYS A 62 -5.18 8.08 -4.20
C LYS A 62 -4.08 7.40 -3.41
N ARG A 63 -3.02 6.97 -4.10
CA ARG A 63 -1.81 6.49 -3.44
C ARG A 63 -1.20 7.64 -2.65
N MET A 64 -1.09 7.44 -1.35
CA MET A 64 -0.20 8.22 -0.52
C MET A 64 1.13 7.47 -0.54
N PRO A 65 2.18 7.97 -1.19
CA PRO A 65 3.51 7.39 -1.02
C PRO A 65 3.94 7.67 0.41
N VAL A 66 3.55 6.80 1.33
CA VAL A 66 4.07 6.81 2.69
C VAL A 66 5.42 6.11 2.60
N VAL A 67 6.48 6.91 2.44
CA VAL A 67 7.84 6.42 2.62
C VAL A 67 7.97 5.92 4.07
N SER A 68 8.55 4.74 4.26
CA SER A 68 8.88 4.27 5.61
C SER A 68 9.80 5.28 6.28
N PHE A 69 9.83 5.30 7.62
CA PHE A 69 10.71 6.20 8.35
C PHE A 69 12.18 6.08 7.89
N ASP A 70 12.64 4.85 7.67
CA ASP A 70 14.00 4.58 7.19
C ASP A 70 14.24 5.18 5.79
N VAL A 71 13.28 5.01 4.88
CA VAL A 71 13.37 5.60 3.53
C VAL A 71 13.34 7.12 3.59
N TYR A 72 12.53 7.70 4.49
CA TYR A 72 12.47 9.13 4.71
C TYR A 72 13.79 9.71 5.24
N GLU A 73 14.41 9.04 6.23
CA GLU A 73 15.71 9.47 6.76
C GLU A 73 16.81 9.41 5.69
N VAL A 74 16.79 8.41 4.80
CA VAL A 74 17.71 8.34 3.66
C VAL A 74 17.45 9.47 2.66
N LEU A 75 16.19 9.70 2.26
CA LEU A 75 15.82 10.77 1.31
C LEU A 75 16.09 12.18 1.84
N LYS A 76 16.16 12.36 3.17
CA LYS A 76 16.53 13.63 3.79
C LYS A 76 18.02 13.94 3.64
N GLN A 77 18.86 12.91 3.57
CA GLN A 77 20.32 13.03 3.53
C GLN A 77 20.87 12.92 2.10
N HIS A 78 20.12 12.27 1.20
CA HIS A 78 20.55 11.97 -0.16
C HIS A 78 19.41 12.20 -1.15
N THR A 79 19.72 12.82 -2.27
CA THR A 79 18.80 12.95 -3.40
C THR A 79 18.61 11.62 -4.12
N GLU A 80 17.49 11.46 -4.85
CA GLU A 80 17.23 10.25 -5.63
C GLU A 80 18.35 9.95 -6.64
N GLN A 81 18.96 10.98 -7.23
CA GLN A 81 20.08 10.83 -8.15
C GLN A 81 21.35 10.31 -7.46
N GLU A 82 21.65 10.79 -6.25
CA GLU A 82 22.78 10.30 -5.46
C GLU A 82 22.58 8.85 -5.03
N ILE A 83 21.37 8.48 -4.59
CA ILE A 83 21.01 7.10 -4.23
C ILE A 83 21.17 6.18 -5.44
N ALA A 84 20.69 6.60 -6.62
CA ALA A 84 20.85 5.83 -7.85
C ALA A 84 22.33 5.63 -8.22
N ALA A 85 23.16 6.67 -8.03
CA ALA A 85 24.60 6.62 -8.31
C ALA A 85 25.39 5.77 -7.29
N MET A 86 24.86 5.50 -6.09
CA MET A 86 25.50 4.66 -5.07
C MET A 86 25.48 3.16 -5.40
N SER A 87 24.64 2.72 -6.34
CA SER A 87 24.53 1.31 -6.74
C SER A 87 25.84 0.77 -7.35
N ASP A 88 26.44 1.50 -8.28
CA ASP A 88 27.62 1.03 -9.02
C ASP A 88 28.89 0.90 -8.13
N PRO A 89 29.19 1.86 -7.23
CA PRO A 89 30.29 1.71 -6.28
C PRO A 89 30.08 0.55 -5.31
N LEU A 90 28.87 0.35 -4.80
CA LEU A 90 28.56 -0.75 -3.88
C LEU A 90 28.70 -2.12 -4.55
N HIS A 91 28.19 -2.27 -5.77
CA HIS A 91 28.35 -3.48 -6.57
C HIS A 91 29.83 -3.78 -6.83
N THR A 92 30.60 -2.77 -7.22
CA THR A 92 32.04 -2.91 -7.44
C THR A 92 32.78 -3.31 -6.16
N PHE A 93 32.43 -2.68 -5.03
CA PHE A 93 33.02 -3.03 -3.75
C PHE A 93 32.74 -4.49 -3.36
N LEU A 94 31.47 -4.93 -3.41
CA LEU A 94 31.05 -6.28 -3.03
C LEU A 94 31.61 -7.37 -3.95
N HIS A 95 31.58 -7.17 -5.27
CA HIS A 95 31.88 -8.21 -6.24
C HIS A 95 33.31 -8.17 -6.79
N VAL A 96 33.99 -7.02 -6.72
CA VAL A 96 35.33 -6.83 -7.31
C VAL A 96 36.39 -6.61 -6.24
N GLN A 97 36.10 -5.85 -5.19
CA GLN A 97 37.09 -5.49 -4.16
C GLN A 97 37.05 -6.37 -2.91
N LEU A 98 35.87 -6.90 -2.56
CA LEU A 98 35.67 -7.86 -1.48
C LEU A 98 35.86 -9.35 -1.80
N PRO A 99 36.25 -9.84 -3.02
CA PRO A 99 36.63 -11.24 -3.15
C PRO A 99 37.99 -11.46 -2.46
N GLY A 100 37.91 -11.64 -1.14
CA GLY A 100 38.99 -12.20 -0.32
C GLY A 100 39.05 -13.72 -0.48
N PRO A 101 40.14 -14.36 -0.02
CA PRO A 101 40.47 -15.75 -0.33
C PRO A 101 39.63 -16.82 0.41
N LEU A 102 38.43 -16.51 0.88
CA LEU A 102 37.52 -17.51 1.45
C LEU A 102 36.76 -18.20 0.31
N ARG A 103 37.48 -19.12 -0.35
CA ARG A 103 36.84 -20.30 -0.94
C ARG A 103 35.94 -20.93 0.13
N TRP A 104 34.70 -21.21 -0.21
CA TRP A 104 33.93 -22.20 0.53
C TRP A 104 34.61 -23.55 0.30
N ASP A 105 35.50 -23.93 1.22
CA ASP A 105 35.84 -25.33 1.48
C ASP A 105 34.83 -25.89 2.50
#